data_AF-A0A178ZJ35-F1
#
_entry.id   AF-A0A178ZJ35-F1
#
_cell.length_a   1.000
_cell.length_b   1.000
_cell.length_c   1.000
_cell.angle_alpha   90.00
_cell.angle_beta   90.00
_cell.angle_gamma   90.00
#
_symmetry.space_group_name_H-M   'P 1'
#
loop_
_entity.id
_entity.type
_entity.pdbx_description
1 polymer ?
#
loop_
_entity_poly.entity_id
_entity_poly.type
_entity_poly.pdbx_seq_one_letter_code
_entity_poly.pdbx_strand_id
1 'polypeptide(L)'
;MVHLTTTDIGHAESTLPPMGSFVYAMPDMRDNRNVISTPLATSGSSIDYATRMAKILARKMKHPVYVGCSMDFTGTTAEEEMEGFAAVVDHIMKRWNLKS
;
A
#
# COMPACT_ATOMS: atom_id res chain seq x y z
N MET A 1 -1.49 -9.51 4.74
CA MET A 1 -0.49 -8.41 4.73
C MET A 1 -0.08 -8.17 3.29
N VAL A 2 0.07 -6.91 2.90
CA VAL A 2 0.59 -6.49 1.59
C VAL A 2 1.89 -5.72 1.84
N HIS A 3 2.92 -5.95 1.04
CA HIS A 3 4.12 -5.14 1.01
C HIS A 3 4.35 -4.64 -0.41
N LEU A 4 4.67 -3.35 -0.53
CA LEU A 4 4.81 -2.64 -1.79
C LEU A 4 6.24 -2.12 -1.91
N THR A 5 6.92 -2.47 -3.00
CA THR A 5 8.27 -2.00 -3.33
C THR A 5 8.34 -1.70 -4.83
N THR A 6 9.26 -0.82 -5.22
CA THR A 6 9.65 -0.60 -6.61
C THR A 6 10.90 -1.41 -6.95
N THR A 7 11.16 -1.56 -8.24
CA THR A 7 12.36 -2.21 -8.79
C THR A 7 12.80 -1.45 -10.03
N ASP A 8 14.10 -1.16 -10.17
CA ASP A 8 14.63 -0.54 -11.38
C ASP A 8 15.22 -1.57 -12.35
N ILE A 9 15.21 -1.23 -13.64
CA ILE A 9 15.88 -2.02 -14.67
C ILE A 9 17.40 -1.88 -14.46
N GLY A 10 18.02 -2.91 -13.87
CA GLY A 10 19.46 -2.94 -13.56
C GLY A 10 19.80 -3.02 -12.07
N HIS A 11 18.80 -3.08 -11.17
CA HIS A 11 19.03 -3.32 -9.75
C HIS A 11 19.56 -4.75 -9.52
N ALA A 12 20.69 -4.89 -8.82
CA ALA A 12 21.20 -6.19 -8.42
C ALA A 12 20.32 -6.78 -7.30
N GLU A 13 19.96 -8.07 -7.39
CA GLU A 13 19.14 -8.77 -6.39
C GLU A 13 19.72 -8.74 -4.96
N SER A 14 20.98 -8.33 -4.79
CA SER A 14 21.69 -8.31 -3.52
C SER A 14 21.40 -7.11 -2.62
N THR A 15 20.72 -6.06 -3.11
CA THR A 15 20.33 -4.90 -2.29
C THR A 15 18.87 -4.98 -1.89
N LEU A 16 18.66 -5.46 -0.65
CA LEU A 16 17.43 -5.35 0.15
C LEU A 16 16.87 -3.91 0.20
N PRO A 17 15.77 -3.47 -0.46
CA PRO A 17 15.22 -2.15 -0.15
C PRO A 17 14.82 -2.09 1.34
N PRO A 18 14.98 -0.94 2.01
CA PRO A 18 14.56 -0.80 3.40
C PRO A 18 13.05 -1.06 3.52
N MET A 19 12.57 -1.49 4.68
CA MET A 19 11.14 -1.79 4.91
C MET A 19 10.21 -0.59 4.62
N GLY A 20 10.72 0.63 4.73
CA GLY A 20 9.95 1.85 4.54
C GLY A 20 8.89 2.04 5.63
N SER A 21 7.67 2.42 5.24
CA SER A 21 6.55 2.65 6.14
C SER A 21 5.75 1.38 6.38
N PHE A 22 5.16 1.25 7.56
CA PHE A 22 4.27 0.13 7.91
C PHE A 22 3.02 0.66 8.60
N VAL A 23 1.85 0.35 8.05
CA VAL A 23 0.56 0.91 8.48
C VAL A 23 -0.44 -0.21 8.71
N TYR A 24 -1.14 -0.15 9.85
CA TYR A 24 -2.33 -0.93 10.11
C TYR A 24 -3.58 -0.10 9.78
N ALA A 25 -4.60 -0.72 9.20
CA ALA A 25 -5.91 -0.10 9.00
C ALA A 25 -7.05 -1.07 9.28
N MET A 26 -8.14 -0.57 9.84
CA MET A 26 -9.32 -1.34 10.21
C MET A 26 -10.58 -0.61 9.76
N PRO A 27 -11.46 -1.27 8.98
CA PRO A 27 -12.71 -0.67 8.57
C PRO A 27 -13.68 -0.60 9.75
N ASP A 28 -14.46 0.48 9.82
CA ASP A 28 -15.59 0.55 10.74
C ASP A 28 -16.75 -0.28 10.15
N MET A 29 -17.22 -1.28 10.89
CA MET A 29 -18.29 -2.17 10.44
C MET A 29 -19.68 -1.53 10.51
N ARG A 30 -19.82 -0.42 11.25
CA ARG A 30 -21.06 0.35 11.36
C ARG A 30 -21.13 1.46 10.31
N ASP A 31 -19.99 2.00 9.91
CA ASP A 31 -19.86 2.94 8.81
C ASP A 31 -18.79 2.47 7.81
N ASN A 32 -19.25 1.79 6.75
CA ASN A 32 -18.36 1.27 5.70
C ASN A 32 -17.59 2.35 4.93
N ARG A 33 -17.84 3.65 5.17
CA ARG A 33 -17.01 4.74 4.62
C ARG A 33 -15.85 5.08 5.55
N ASN A 34 -15.95 4.79 6.83
CA ASN A 34 -14.93 5.13 7.81
C ASN A 34 -13.89 4.01 7.96
N VAL A 35 -12.62 4.41 8.08
CA VAL A 35 -11.48 3.50 8.29
C VAL A 35 -10.50 4.18 9.23
N ILE A 36 -10.20 3.49 10.33
CA ILE A 36 -9.15 3.93 11.27
C ILE A 36 -7.83 3.36 10.78
N SER A 37 -6.77 4.18 10.79
CA SER A 37 -5.42 3.75 10.40
C SER A 37 -4.39 4.24 11.41
N THR A 38 -3.43 3.39 11.73
CA THR A 38 -2.32 3.71 12.64
C THR A 38 -0.99 3.37 11.96
N PRO A 39 -0.13 4.37 11.72
CA PRO A 39 1.26 4.11 11.35
C PRO A 39 1.99 3.41 12.49
N LEU A 40 2.59 2.26 12.18
CA LEU A 40 3.40 1.46 13.10
C LEU A 40 4.91 1.71 12.88
N ALA A 41 5.29 2.02 11.64
CA ALA A 41 6.61 2.54 11.28
C ALA A 41 6.43 3.60 10.18
N THR A 42 7.21 4.68 10.24
CA THR A 42 7.09 5.81 9.33
C THR A 42 8.39 6.07 8.60
N SER A 43 8.32 6.15 7.27
CA SER A 43 9.36 6.71 6.40
C SER A 43 8.74 7.88 5.62
N GLY A 44 9.40 9.04 5.63
CA GLY A 44 8.86 10.26 5.03
C GLY A 44 8.52 10.12 3.55
N SER A 45 9.27 9.32 2.80
CA SER A 45 9.05 9.10 1.36
C SER A 45 7.86 8.21 1.02
N SER A 46 7.35 7.39 1.95
CA SER A 46 6.36 6.34 1.62
C SER A 46 5.12 6.29 2.53
N ILE A 47 5.08 7.09 3.60
CA ILE A 47 4.00 7.04 4.60
C ILE A 47 2.63 7.42 4.03
N ASP A 48 2.56 8.44 3.18
CA ASP A 48 1.29 8.88 2.59
C ASP A 48 0.72 7.84 1.64
N TYR A 49 1.59 7.20 0.86
CA TYR A 49 1.21 6.11 -0.03
C TYR A 49 0.75 4.88 0.76
N ALA A 50 1.52 4.47 1.78
CA ALA A 50 1.16 3.34 2.66
C ALA A 50 -0.20 3.57 3.35
N THR A 51 -0.44 4.78 3.85
CA THR A 51 -1.67 5.13 4.56
C THR A 51 -2.88 5.13 3.62
N ARG A 52 -2.76 5.73 2.43
CA ARG A 52 -3.82 5.70 1.40
C ARG A 52 -4.15 4.27 1.00
N MET A 53 -3.14 3.46 0.73
CA MET A 53 -3.31 2.06 0.35
C MET A 53 -3.99 1.25 1.46
N ALA A 54 -3.51 1.36 2.71
CA ALA A 54 -4.09 0.64 3.85
C ALA A 54 -5.57 0.98 4.03
N LYS A 55 -5.95 2.26 3.94
CA LYS A 55 -7.34 2.68 4.08
C LYS A 55 -8.24 2.11 2.98
N ILE A 56 -7.80 2.15 1.73
CA ILE A 56 -8.60 1.65 0.59
C ILE A 56 -8.76 0.13 0.67
N LEU A 57 -7.68 -0.61 0.96
CA LEU A 57 -7.74 -2.05 1.07
C LEU A 57 -8.63 -2.49 2.23
N ALA A 58 -8.49 -1.87 3.41
CA ALA A 58 -9.38 -2.14 4.55
C ALA A 58 -10.85 -1.94 4.18
N ARG A 59 -11.17 -0.82 3.51
CA ARG A 59 -12.54 -0.51 3.07
C ARG A 59 -13.09 -1.52 2.07
N LYS A 60 -12.31 -1.84 1.02
CA LYS A 60 -12.73 -2.75 -0.05
C LYS A 60 -12.82 -4.20 0.43
N MET A 61 -11.89 -4.64 1.28
CA MET A 61 -11.84 -6.02 1.79
C MET A 61 -12.81 -6.26 2.95
N LYS A 62 -13.26 -5.21 3.66
CA LYS A 62 -14.01 -5.30 4.92
C LYS A 62 -13.29 -6.14 5.99
N HIS A 63 -11.97 -6.06 6.00
CA HIS A 63 -11.10 -6.74 6.96
C HIS A 63 -9.98 -5.80 7.40
N PRO A 64 -9.44 -5.96 8.62
CA PRO A 64 -8.22 -5.28 9.00
C PRO A 64 -7.05 -5.67 8.09
N VAL A 65 -6.21 -4.71 7.73
CA VAL A 65 -5.07 -4.90 6.82
C VAL A 65 -3.79 -4.31 7.42
N TYR A 66 -2.67 -4.93 7.05
CA TYR A 66 -1.33 -4.41 7.27
C TYR A 66 -0.70 -4.14 5.90
N VAL A 67 -0.19 -2.92 5.71
CA VAL A 67 0.49 -2.48 4.49
C VAL A 67 1.90 -2.00 4.84
N GLY A 68 2.91 -2.64 4.27
CA GLY A 68 4.27 -2.12 4.20
C GLY A 68 4.51 -1.43 2.86
N CYS A 69 5.31 -0.36 2.84
CA CYS A 69 5.63 0.37 1.62
C CYS A 69 7.05 0.93 1.67
N SER A 70 7.89 0.44 0.77
CA SER A 70 9.24 0.93 0.49
C SER A 70 9.37 1.51 -0.93
N MET A 71 8.25 1.72 -1.62
CA MET A 71 8.24 2.29 -2.97
C MET A 71 8.90 3.66 -2.98
N ASP A 72 9.74 3.86 -3.98
CA ASP A 72 10.32 5.14 -4.33
C ASP A 72 9.70 5.64 -5.63
N PHE A 73 9.20 6.89 -5.59
CA PHE A 73 8.55 7.58 -6.71
C PHE A 73 9.40 8.75 -7.23
N THR A 74 10.67 8.82 -6.86
CA THR A 74 11.57 9.83 -7.42
C THR A 74 11.62 9.73 -8.94
N GLY A 75 11.34 10.83 -9.63
CA GLY A 75 11.35 10.89 -11.09
C GLY A 75 10.04 10.50 -11.77
N THR A 76 9.00 10.11 -11.04
CA THR A 76 7.65 9.87 -11.59
C THR A 76 6.77 11.11 -11.48
N THR A 77 5.84 11.27 -12.42
CA THR A 77 4.78 12.28 -12.36
C THR A 77 3.67 11.88 -11.40
N ALA A 78 2.85 12.84 -10.97
CA ALA A 78 1.70 12.58 -10.10
C ALA A 78 0.65 11.71 -10.81
N GLU A 79 0.48 11.90 -12.13
CA GLU A 79 -0.38 11.09 -12.97
C GLU A 79 0.05 9.61 -12.98
N GLU A 80 1.34 9.36 -13.18
CA GLU A 80 1.91 7.99 -13.13
C GLU A 80 1.76 7.35 -11.75
N GLU A 81 1.98 8.11 -10.67
CA GLU A 81 1.76 7.62 -9.30
C GLU A 81 0.29 7.21 -9.10
N MET A 82 -0.66 8.02 -9.57
CA MET A 82 -2.08 7.76 -9.41
C MET A 82 -2.56 6.58 -10.26
N GLU A 83 -2.10 6.47 -11.50
CA GLU A 83 -2.36 5.31 -12.37
C GLU A 83 -1.79 4.03 -11.75
N GLY A 84 -0.52 4.07 -11.32
CA GLY A 84 0.13 2.95 -10.64
C GLY A 84 -0.61 2.56 -9.36
N PHE A 85 -1.06 3.53 -8.57
CA PHE A 85 -1.86 3.29 -7.37
C PHE A 85 -3.16 2.55 -7.67
N ALA A 86 -3.93 3.00 -8.68
CA ALA A 86 -5.17 2.34 -9.08
C ALA A 86 -4.91 0.90 -9.55
N ALA A 87 -3.90 0.70 -10.40
CA ALA A 87 -3.53 -0.61 -10.93
C ALA A 87 -3.12 -1.59 -9.82
N VAL A 88 -2.34 -1.14 -8.83
CA VAL A 88 -1.93 -1.96 -7.68
C VAL A 88 -3.14 -2.36 -6.83
N VAL A 89 -4.05 -1.42 -6.55
CA VAL A 89 -5.29 -1.71 -5.80
C VAL A 89 -6.10 -2.78 -6.53
N ASP A 90 -6.31 -2.63 -7.83
CA ASP A 90 -7.14 -3.56 -8.61
C ASP A 90 -6.50 -4.94 -8.69
N HIS A 91 -5.16 -5.01 -8.85
CA HIS A 91 -4.43 -6.27 -8.83
C HIS A 91 -4.55 -6.99 -7.48
N ILE A 92 -4.38 -6.28 -6.37
CA ILE A 92 -4.52 -6.84 -5.02
C ILE A 92 -5.93 -7.36 -4.80
N MET A 93 -6.96 -6.58 -5.17
CA MET A 93 -8.36 -6.98 -5.00
C MET A 93 -8.73 -8.20 -5.85
N LYS A 94 -8.23 -8.28 -7.09
CA LYS A 94 -8.39 -9.47 -7.93
C LYS A 94 -7.79 -10.71 -7.26
N ARG A 95 -6.58 -10.60 -6.70
CA ARG A 95 -5.92 -11.71 -5.98
C ARG A 95 -6.65 -12.07 -4.68
N TRP A 96 -7.20 -11.10 -3.95
CA TRP A 96 -7.98 -11.32 -2.74
C TRP A 96 -9.26 -12.10 -3.03
N ASN A 97 -10.01 -11.69 -4.05
CA ASN A 97 -11.27 -12.33 -4.43
C ASN A 97 -11.10 -13.76 -4.95
N LEU A 98 -9.93 -14.12 -5.50
CA LEU A 98 -9.62 -15.50 -5.89
C LEU A 98 -9.37 -16.43 -4.70
N LYS A 99 -9.09 -15.88 -3.52
CA LYS A 99 -8.77 -16.64 -2.30
C LYS A 99 -9.90 -16.68 -1.29
N SER A 100 -10.90 -15.81 -1.42
CA SER A 100 -12.07 -15.71 -0.55
C SER A 100 -13.22 -16.57 -1.05
#